data_AF-Q4V204-F1
#
_entry.id   AF-Q4V204-F1
#
_cell.length_a   1.000
_cell.length_b   1.000
_cell.length_c   1.000
_cell.angle_alpha   90.00
_cell.angle_beta   90.00
_cell.angle_gamma   90.00
#
_symmetry.space_group_name_H-M   'P 1'
#
loop_
_entity.id
_entity.type
_entity.pdbx_description
1 polymer ?
#
loop_
_entity_poly.entity_id
_entity_poly.type
_entity_poly.pdbx_seq_one_letter_code
_entity_poly.pdbx_strand_id
1 'polypeptide(L)' 'MFGMAHYSTYEGNLIQILFITGLGRLPFNWIAFKANSIWASVIAHVFYDLPLLLVALLVAPV' A
#
# COMPACT_ATOMS: atom_id res chain seq x y z
N MET A 1 12.54 0.75 3.94
CA MET A 1 11.34 -0.04 4.33
C MET A 1 10.12 0.60 3.69
N PHE A 2 9.22 -0.17 3.07
CA PHE A 2 8.06 0.36 2.33
C PHE A 2 7.16 1.28 3.17
N GLY A 3 6.82 0.88 4.40
CA GLY A 3 6.02 1.71 5.31
C GLY A 3 6.63 3.09 5.57
N MET A 4 7.95 3.17 5.80
CA MET A 4 8.64 4.43 6.08
C MET A 4 8.56 5.47 4.95
N ALA A 5 8.28 5.06 3.71
CA ALA A 5 8.03 5.99 2.61
C ALA A 5 6.76 6.83 2.81
N HIS A 6 5.89 6.45 3.75
CA HIS A 6 4.61 7.09 4.06
C HIS A 6 4.64 7.89 5.36
N TYR A 7 5.83 8.21 5.88
CA TYR A 7 5.97 8.88 7.18
C TYR A 7 5.17 10.19 7.25
N SER A 8 5.27 11.04 6.22
CA SER A 8 4.54 12.30 6.14
C SER A 8 3.03 12.11 5.97
N THR A 9 2.59 11.05 5.29
CA THR A 9 1.17 10.74 5.08
C THR A 9 0.47 10.37 6.38
N TYR A 10 1.19 9.74 7.32
CA TYR A 10 0.65 9.31 8.61
C TYR A 10 1.16 10.13 9.79
N GLU A 11 1.73 11.32 9.53
CA GLU A 11 2.20 12.25 10.56
C GLU A 11 3.13 11.60 11.61
N GLY A 12 3.95 10.64 11.18
CA GLY A 12 4.85 9.90 12.06
C GLY A 12 4.19 8.82 12.92
N ASN A 13 2.94 8.44 12.67
CA ASN A 13 2.29 7.31 13.33
C ASN A 13 2.98 5.98 12.97
N LEU A 14 3.91 5.57 13.83
CA LEU A 14 4.75 4.39 13.60
C LEU A 14 3.94 3.08 13.56
N ILE A 15 2.80 3.00 14.24
CA ILE A 15 1.95 1.80 14.20
C ILE A 15 1.36 1.65 12.80
N GLN A 16 0.78 2.71 12.26
CA GLN A 16 0.23 2.70 10.91
C GLN A 16 1.32 2.45 9.86
N ILE A 17 2.47 3.10 10.01
CA ILE A 17 3.63 2.97 9.11
C ILE A 17 4.20 1.54 9.10
N LEU A 18 4.49 0.96 10.27
CA LEU A 18 5.18 -0.33 10.35
C LEU A 18 4.25 -1.52 10.25
N PHE A 19 3.10 -1.47 10.93
CA PHE A 19 2.19 -2.61 10.99
C PHE A 19 1.13 -2.58 9.90
N ILE A 20 0.52 -1.44 9.60
CA ILE A 20 -0.55 -1.41 8.60
C ILE A 20 0.07 -1.35 7.19
N THR A 21 0.78 -0.28 6.89
CA THR A 21 1.39 -0.06 5.56
C THR A 21 2.57 -1.00 5.32
N GLY A 22 3.41 -1.23 6.34
CA GLY A 22 4.54 -2.12 6.25
C GLY A 22 4.15 -3.58 5.99
N LEU A 23 3.20 -4.15 6.74
CA LEU A 23 2.72 -5.52 6.50
C LEU A 23 1.90 -5.62 5.21
N GLY A 24 1.23 -4.55 4.79
CA GLY A 24 0.58 -4.47 3.48
C GLY A 24 1.50 -4.76 2.30
N ARG A 25 2.83 -4.67 2.48
CA ARG A 25 3.80 -5.05 1.44
C ARG A 25 3.96 -6.56 1.25
N LEU A 26 3.64 -7.38 2.26
CA LEU A 26 3.88 -8.83 2.24
C LEU A 26 3.13 -9.55 1.11
N PRO A 27 1.81 -9.31 0.87
CA PRO A 27 1.10 -9.92 -0.24
C PRO A 27 1.70 -9.54 -1.61
N PHE A 28 2.10 -8.27 -1.79
CA PHE A 28 2.68 -7.81 -3.05
C PHE A 28 4.06 -8.41 -3.31
N ASN A 29 4.87 -8.62 -2.27
CA ASN A 29 6.14 -9.33 -2.40
C ASN A 29 5.91 -10.81 -2.74
N TRP A 30 4.93 -11.46 -2.10
CA TRP A 30 4.56 -12.82 -2.44
C TRP A 30 4.12 -12.94 -3.91
N ILE A 31 3.31 -12.00 -4.42
CA ILE A 31 2.93 -11.95 -5.84
C ILE A 31 4.16 -11.78 -6.74
N ALA A 32 5.09 -10.88 -6.40
CA ALA A 32 6.32 -10.69 -7.18
C ALA A 32 7.11 -11.99 -7.32
N PHE A 33 7.28 -12.73 -6.22
CA PHE A 33 8.00 -14.00 -6.22
C PHE A 33 7.22 -15.11 -6.91
N LYS A 34 5.91 -15.21 -6.68
CA LYS A 34 5.05 -16.25 -7.25
C LYS A 34 4.97 -16.12 -8.78
N ALA A 35 4.91 -14.91 -9.29
CA ALA A 35 4.86 -14.62 -10.72
C ALA A 35 6.24 -14.42 -11.35
N ASN A 36 7.32 -14.44 -10.55
CA ASN A 36 8.68 -14.07 -10.96
C ASN A 36 8.72 -12.75 -11.77
N SER A 37 7.94 -11.77 -11.33
CA SER A 37 7.75 -10.51 -12.07
C SER A 37 7.41 -9.38 -11.12
N ILE A 38 8.25 -8.34 -11.12
CA ILE A 38 7.98 -7.11 -10.37
C ILE A 38 6.71 -6.42 -10.90
N TRP A 39 6.42 -6.55 -12.20
CA TRP A 39 5.25 -5.94 -12.82
C TRP A 39 3.95 -6.56 -12.33
N ALA A 40 3.92 -7.87 -12.06
CA ALA A 40 2.75 -8.50 -11.45
C ALA A 40 2.42 -7.88 -10.07
N SER A 41 3.45 -7.60 -9.27
CA SER A 41 3.32 -6.92 -7.98
C SER A 41 2.90 -5.45 -8.12
N VAL A 42 3.47 -4.72 -9.08
CA VAL A 42 3.09 -3.32 -9.37
C VAL A 42 1.63 -3.24 -9.80
N ILE A 43 1.21 -4.09 -10.73
CA ILE A 43 -0.18 -4.13 -11.19
C ILE A 43 -1.12 -4.46 -10.03
N ALA A 44 -0.83 -5.50 -9.26
CA ALA A 44 -1.62 -5.85 -8.09
C ALA A 44 -1.71 -4.71 -7.06
N HIS A 45 -0.61 -3.98 -6.85
CA HIS A 45 -0.58 -2.83 -5.95
C HIS A 45 -1.47 -1.69 -6.45
N VAL A 46 -1.37 -1.33 -7.73
CA VAL A 46 -2.21 -0.28 -8.34
C VAL A 46 -3.69 -0.64 -8.28
N PHE A 47 -4.05 -1.90 -8.58
CA PHE A 47 -5.44 -2.36 -8.51
C PHE A 47 -6.00 -2.41 -7.08
N TYR A 48 -5.14 -2.57 -6.08
CA TYR A 48 -5.56 -2.52 -4.68
C TYR A 48 -5.76 -1.07 -4.21
N ASP A 49 -4.84 -0.16 -4.55
CA ASP A 49 -4.86 1.22 -4.05
C ASP A 49 -5.90 2.10 -4.76
N LEU A 50 -6.08 1.97 -6.09
CA LEU A 50 -6.96 2.85 -6.85
C LEU A 50 -8.43 2.82 -6.40
N PRO A 51 -9.06 1.66 -6.16
CA PRO A 51 -10.43 1.62 -5.65
C PRO A 51 -10.55 2.24 -4.25
N LEU A 52 -9.56 2.01 -3.37
CA LEU A 52 -9.56 2.58 -2.02
C LEU A 52 -9.42 4.11 -2.07
N LEU A 53 -8.53 4.61 -2.93
CA LEU A 53 -8.39 6.04 -3.18
C LEU A 53 -9.69 6.64 -3.71
N LEU A 54 -10.34 5.97 -4.67
CA LEU A 54 -11.62 6.43 -5.22
C LEU A 54 -12.70 6.50 -4.13
N VAL A 55 -12.83 5.47 -3.30
CA VAL A 55 -13.77 5.47 -2.17
C VAL A 55 -13.45 6.61 -1.20
N ALA A 56 -12.19 6.81 -0.84
CA ALA A 56 -11.78 7.90 0.04
C ALA A 56 -12.17 9.27 -0.55
N LEU A 57 -11.93 9.50 -1.83
CA LEU A 57 -12.29 10.76 -2.51
C LEU A 57 -13.81 11.01 -2.59
N LEU A 58 -14.61 9.94 -2.66
CA LEU A 58 -16.07 10.06 -2.75
C LEU A 58 -16.77 10.21 -1.40
N VAL A 59 -16.14 9.74 -0.31
CA VAL A 59 -16.77 9.65 1.02
C VAL A 59 -16.12 10.58 2.04
N ALA A 60 -14.90 11.07 1.80
CA ALA A 60 -14.25 12.00 2.72
C ALA A 60 -15.05 13.32 2.81
N PRO A 61 -15.41 13.77 4.03
CA PRO A 61 -16.01 15.09 4.21
C PRO A 61 -15.01 16.17 3.78
N VAL A 62 -15.50 17.16 3.04
CA VAL A 62 -14.76 18.36 2.62
C VAL A 62 -14.47 19.26 3.82
#